data_AF-A0AAJ2NSG3-F1
#
_entry.id   AF-A0AAJ2NSG3-F1
#
_cell.length_a   1.000
_cell.length_b   1.000
_cell.length_c   1.000
_cell.angle_alpha   90.00
_cell.angle_beta   90.00
_cell.angle_gamma   90.00
#
_symmetry.space_group_name_H-M   'P 1'
#
loop_
_entity.id
_entity.type
_entity.pdbx_description
1 polymer ?
#
loop_
_entity_poly.entity_id
_entity_poly.type
_entity_poly.pdbx_seq_one_letter_code
_entity_poly.pdbx_strand_id
1 'polypeptide(L)'
;LHEHELTYSVIVSEEHPEMPKTVTEAYRVISEGILKGFHHLGLDAYFAVPKTAEQREALKSPRSAVCFDAPSWYELVVEGRKVAGSAQTRQKGVILQHGSIL
;
A
#
# COMPACT_ATOMS: atom_id res chain seq x y z
N LEU A 1 0.41 -5.53 -21.17
CA LEU A 1 -0.35 -5.87 -19.95
C LEU A 1 -0.03 -4.87 -18.82
N HIS A 2 0.02 -3.55 -19.08
CA HIS A 2 0.13 -2.45 -18.08
C HIS A 2 -0.19 -1.07 -18.72
N GLU A 3 -0.82 -1.02 -19.91
CA GLU A 3 -0.87 0.18 -20.76
C GLU A 3 -1.64 1.36 -20.13
N HIS A 4 -2.47 1.09 -19.12
CA HIS A 4 -3.31 2.08 -18.45
C HIS A 4 -3.01 2.21 -16.95
N GLU A 5 -1.90 1.63 -16.46
CA GLU A 5 -1.51 1.72 -15.05
C GLU A 5 -0.55 2.89 -14.81
N LEU A 6 -0.86 3.72 -13.82
CA LEU A 6 0.11 4.66 -13.27
C LEU A 6 0.99 3.92 -12.26
N THR A 7 2.27 3.76 -12.59
CA THR A 7 3.25 3.15 -11.67
C THR A 7 4.01 4.21 -10.88
N TYR A 8 4.37 3.89 -9.64
CA TYR A 8 5.10 4.79 -8.77
C TYR A 8 6.17 4.06 -7.95
N SER A 9 7.17 4.79 -7.49
CA SER A 9 8.11 4.35 -6.47
C SER A 9 8.46 5.49 -5.52
N VAL A 10 8.64 5.14 -4.24
CA VAL A 10 9.08 6.04 -3.18
C VAL A 10 10.28 5.40 -2.51
N ILE A 11 11.36 6.16 -2.43
CA ILE A 11 12.62 5.74 -1.81
C ILE A 11 12.92 6.73 -0.68
N VAL A 12 13.03 6.22 0.54
CA VAL A 12 13.26 7.06 1.73
C VAL A 12 14.20 6.36 2.70
N SER A 13 15.05 7.12 3.38
CA SER A 13 15.93 6.58 4.43
C SER A 13 15.10 5.98 5.58
N GLU A 14 15.55 4.86 6.15
CA GLU A 14 15.00 4.31 7.39
C GLU A 14 15.23 5.23 8.60
N GLU A 15 16.17 6.16 8.50
CA GLU A 15 16.45 7.18 9.52
C GLU A 15 15.63 8.45 9.36
N HIS A 16 14.75 8.54 8.34
CA HIS A 16 13.92 9.71 8.13
C HIS A 16 13.03 9.95 9.37
N PRO A 17 12.99 11.18 9.95
CA PRO A 17 12.31 11.44 11.21
C PRO A 17 10.81 11.07 11.23
N GLU A 18 10.16 11.21 10.08
CA GLU A 18 8.73 10.90 9.92
C GLU A 18 8.46 9.43 9.51
N MET A 19 9.51 8.62 9.28
CA MET A 19 9.35 7.22 8.89
C MET A 19 9.34 6.29 10.11
N PRO A 20 8.26 5.51 10.30
CA PRO A 20 8.20 4.50 11.34
C PRO A 20 9.23 3.37 11.12
N LYS A 21 9.60 2.72 12.21
CA LYS A 21 10.56 1.60 12.20
C LYS A 21 9.97 0.30 11.65
N THR A 22 8.67 0.09 11.77
CA THR A 22 8.04 -1.15 11.31
C THR A 22 7.68 -1.09 9.83
N VAL A 23 7.74 -2.24 9.16
CA VAL A 23 7.36 -2.37 7.73
C VAL A 23 5.92 -1.89 7.53
N THR A 24 5.00 -2.36 8.38
CA THR A 24 3.56 -2.07 8.28
C THR A 24 3.24 -0.60 8.51
N GLU A 25 3.87 0.07 9.47
CA GLU A 25 3.60 1.49 9.71
C GLU A 25 4.22 2.39 8.63
N ALA A 26 5.42 2.09 8.13
CA ALA A 26 5.99 2.84 7.01
C ALA A 26 5.16 2.68 5.74
N TYR A 27 4.67 1.45 5.48
CA TYR A 27 3.73 1.19 4.39
C TYR A 27 2.49 2.06 4.52
N ARG A 28 1.92 2.17 5.74
CA ARG A 28 0.77 3.03 6.02
C ARG A 28 1.08 4.49 5.70
N VAL A 29 2.23 5.02 6.14
CA VAL A 29 2.60 6.42 5.92
C VAL A 29 2.74 6.76 4.43
N ILE A 30 3.45 5.92 3.66
CA ILE A 30 3.61 6.13 2.22
C ILE A 30 2.25 6.02 1.51
N SER A 31 1.46 5.01 1.86
CA SER A 31 0.12 4.81 1.28
C SER A 31 -0.85 5.93 1.64
N GLU A 32 -0.68 6.57 2.79
CA GLU A 32 -1.48 7.73 3.22
C GLU A 32 -1.25 8.94 2.31
N GLY A 33 -0.04 9.09 1.76
CA GLY A 33 0.22 10.10 0.73
C GLY A 33 -0.61 9.88 -0.54
N ILE A 34 -0.73 8.63 -0.97
CA ILE A 34 -1.53 8.25 -2.15
C ILE A 34 -3.02 8.47 -1.87
N LEU A 35 -3.50 8.04 -0.70
CA LEU A 35 -4.86 8.29 -0.22
C LEU A 35 -5.22 9.79 -0.28
N LYS A 36 -4.36 10.65 0.26
CA LYS A 36 -4.54 12.11 0.20
C LYS A 36 -4.54 12.64 -1.23
N GLY A 37 -3.72 12.07 -2.11
CA GLY A 37 -3.73 12.37 -3.54
C GLY A 37 -5.12 12.14 -4.17
N PHE A 38 -5.75 11.00 -3.90
CA PHE A 38 -7.10 10.72 -4.36
C PHE A 38 -8.15 11.67 -3.78
N HIS A 39 -8.06 12.00 -2.49
CA HIS A 39 -8.95 13.00 -1.89
C HIS A 39 -8.80 14.39 -2.53
N HIS A 40 -7.58 14.80 -2.89
CA HIS A 40 -7.37 16.05 -3.62
C HIS A 40 -7.99 16.05 -5.02
N LEU A 41 -8.20 14.86 -5.62
CA LEU A 41 -8.92 14.69 -6.87
C LEU A 41 -10.45 14.60 -6.67
N GLY A 42 -10.95 14.69 -5.43
CA GLY A 42 -12.37 14.63 -5.11
C GLY A 42 -12.96 13.22 -5.06
N LEU A 43 -12.11 12.19 -4.96
CA LEU A 43 -12.53 10.79 -4.93
C LEU A 43 -12.69 10.28 -3.49
N ASP A 44 -13.69 9.42 -3.26
CA ASP A 44 -13.85 8.72 -2.00
C ASP A 44 -12.82 7.59 -1.92
N ALA A 45 -11.81 7.79 -1.09
CA ALA A 45 -10.71 6.87 -0.92
C ALA A 45 -10.56 6.50 0.56
N TYR A 46 -10.27 5.23 0.85
CA TYR A 46 -10.05 4.77 2.22
C TYR A 46 -9.19 3.51 2.26
N PHE A 47 -8.62 3.24 3.43
CA PHE A 47 -7.95 1.96 3.68
C PHE A 47 -8.95 0.89 4.06
N ALA A 48 -8.94 -0.23 3.35
CA ALA A 48 -9.63 -1.43 3.80
C ALA A 48 -8.89 -2.01 5.01
N VAL A 49 -9.53 -1.93 6.17
CA VAL A 49 -9.08 -2.58 7.39
C VAL A 49 -9.85 -3.90 7.55
N PRO A 50 -9.16 -5.04 7.75
CA PRO A 50 -9.81 -6.33 7.93
C PRO A 50 -10.65 -6.30 9.22
N LYS A 51 -11.95 -6.56 9.11
CA LYS A 51 -12.91 -6.46 10.21
C LYS A 51 -13.16 -7.82 10.87
N THR A 52 -13.05 -8.92 10.14
CA THR A 52 -13.34 -10.27 10.66
C THR A 52 -12.08 -11.03 11.09
N ALA A 53 -12.24 -12.11 11.83
CA ALA A 53 -11.14 -13.01 12.17
C ALA A 53 -10.60 -13.73 10.92
N GLU A 54 -11.48 -14.14 9.99
CA GLU A 54 -11.04 -14.80 8.75
C GLU A 54 -10.24 -13.85 7.86
N GLN A 55 -10.64 -12.59 7.75
CA GLN A 55 -9.90 -11.59 6.98
C GLN A 55 -8.51 -11.31 7.58
N ARG A 56 -8.39 -11.34 8.92
CA ARG A 56 -7.10 -11.21 9.61
C ARG A 56 -6.19 -12.43 9.41
N GLU A 57 -6.76 -13.64 9.36
CA GLU A 57 -6.00 -14.85 9.05
C GLU A 57 -5.55 -14.89 7.57
N ALA A 58 -6.34 -14.37 6.65
CA ALA A 58 -5.96 -14.26 5.24
C ALA A 58 -4.71 -13.40 5.02
N LEU A 59 -4.49 -12.37 5.85
CA LEU A 59 -3.25 -11.55 5.84
C LEU A 59 -2.00 -12.32 6.27
N LYS A 60 -2.16 -13.38 7.08
CA LYS A 60 -1.03 -14.22 7.55
C LYS A 60 -0.64 -15.28 6.52
N SER A 61 -1.51 -15.55 5.55
CA SER A 61 -1.36 -16.60 4.53
C SER A 61 -1.56 -16.00 3.12
N PRO A 62 -0.57 -15.29 2.56
CA PRO A 62 -0.71 -14.74 1.22
C PRO A 62 -0.89 -15.87 0.20
N ARG A 63 -2.05 -15.91 -0.46
CA ARG A 63 -2.40 -16.92 -1.48
C ARG A 63 -1.70 -16.70 -2.83
N SER A 64 -1.00 -15.58 -3.00
CA SER A 64 -0.36 -15.16 -4.25
C SER A 64 0.95 -14.42 -3.96
N ALA A 65 1.96 -14.62 -4.81
CA ALA A 65 3.20 -13.84 -4.80
C ALA A 65 3.07 -12.48 -5.53
N VAL A 66 1.93 -12.24 -6.18
CA VAL A 66 1.63 -10.99 -6.87
C VAL A 66 1.11 -9.99 -5.84
N CYS A 67 1.83 -8.89 -5.66
CA CYS A 67 1.50 -7.86 -4.65
C CYS A 67 0.13 -7.19 -4.86
N PHE A 68 -0.44 -7.29 -6.07
CA PHE A 68 -1.80 -6.85 -6.34
C PHE A 68 -2.88 -7.78 -5.76
N ASP A 69 -2.65 -9.10 -5.81
CA ASP A 69 -3.62 -10.12 -5.35
C ASP A 69 -3.42 -10.55 -3.90
N ALA A 70 -2.24 -10.27 -3.33
CA ALA A 70 -1.96 -10.58 -1.94
C ALA A 70 -2.74 -9.62 -1.01
N PRO A 71 -3.50 -10.13 -0.03
CA PRO A 71 -4.13 -9.28 0.97
C PRO A 71 -3.05 -8.53 1.76
N SER A 72 -3.12 -7.20 1.76
CA SER A 72 -2.21 -6.35 2.53
C SER A 72 -2.95 -5.57 3.60
N TRP A 73 -2.26 -5.24 4.69
CA TRP A 73 -2.76 -4.25 5.63
C TRP A 73 -2.80 -2.90 4.92
N TYR A 74 -3.90 -2.17 5.06
CA TYR A 74 -4.11 -0.85 4.44
C TYR A 74 -4.21 -0.89 2.90
N GLU A 75 -4.97 -1.85 2.36
CA GLU A 75 -5.33 -1.82 0.93
C GLU A 75 -6.08 -0.53 0.58
N LEU A 76 -5.64 0.15 -0.47
CA LEU A 76 -6.25 1.40 -0.92
C LEU A 76 -7.46 1.11 -1.82
N VAL A 77 -8.63 1.51 -1.32
CA VAL A 77 -9.91 1.40 -2.01
C VAL A 77 -10.36 2.80 -2.42
N VAL A 78 -10.81 2.95 -3.66
CA VAL A 78 -11.36 4.19 -4.21
C VAL A 78 -12.71 3.87 -4.85
N GLU A 79 -13.74 4.63 -4.50
CA GLU A 79 -15.13 4.42 -4.97
C GLU A 79 -15.61 2.96 -4.81
N GLY A 80 -15.23 2.35 -3.69
CA GLY A 80 -15.57 0.96 -3.36
C GLY A 80 -14.82 -0.12 -4.14
N ARG A 81 -13.81 0.24 -4.96
CA ARG A 81 -12.97 -0.70 -5.72
C ARG A 81 -11.51 -0.62 -5.27
N LYS A 82 -10.83 -1.77 -5.23
CA LYS A 82 -9.38 -1.81 -5.04
C LYS A 82 -8.71 -1.26 -6.31
N VAL A 83 -8.00 -0.14 -6.19
CA VAL A 83 -7.38 0.55 -7.33
C VAL A 83 -5.86 0.57 -7.26
N ALA A 84 -5.27 0.31 -6.10
CA ALA A 84 -3.81 0.31 -5.96
C ALA A 84 -3.30 -0.93 -5.23
N GLY A 85 -2.19 -1.46 -5.73
CA GLY A 85 -1.42 -2.52 -5.10
C GLY A 85 0.02 -2.07 -4.94
N SER A 86 0.60 -2.30 -3.76
CA SER A 86 1.96 -1.85 -3.45
C SER A 86 2.76 -2.93 -2.74
N ALA A 87 4.06 -2.93 -3.01
CA ALA A 87 5.06 -3.79 -2.36
C ALA A 87 6.10 -2.90 -1.66
N GLN A 88 6.65 -3.40 -0.56
CA GLN A 88 7.70 -2.69 0.16
C GLN A 88 8.85 -3.63 0.51
N THR A 89 10.08 -3.14 0.37
CA THR A 89 11.29 -3.78 0.86
C THR A 89 12.13 -2.79 1.68
N ARG A 90 12.93 -3.33 2.59
CA ARG A 90 13.90 -2.59 3.40
C ARG A 90 15.26 -3.22 3.19
N GLN A 91 16.22 -2.41 2.73
CA GLN A 91 17.56 -2.89 2.48
C GLN A 91 18.57 -1.77 2.67
N LYS A 92 19.67 -2.07 3.36
CA LYS A 92 20.80 -1.15 3.55
C LYS A 92 20.38 0.22 4.13
N GLY A 93 19.43 0.23 5.07
CA GLY A 93 18.96 1.47 5.71
C GLY A 93 18.02 2.31 4.85
N VAL A 94 17.43 1.74 3.79
CA VAL A 94 16.51 2.43 2.89
C VAL A 94 15.23 1.62 2.73
N ILE A 95 14.10 2.34 2.72
CA ILE A 95 12.78 1.82 2.39
C ILE A 95 12.54 2.10 0.90
N LEU A 96 12.17 1.07 0.16
CA LEU A 96 11.62 1.18 -1.18
C LEU A 96 10.20 0.66 -1.16
N GLN A 97 9.24 1.53 -1.45
CA GLN A 97 7.87 1.13 -1.78
C GLN A 97 7.62 1.42 -3.25
N HIS A 98 7.01 0.49 -3.96
CA HIS A 98 6.55 0.72 -5.33
C HIS A 98 5.18 0.08 -5.52
N GLY A 99 4.45 0.55 -6.52
CA GLY A 99 3.13 0.02 -6.81
C GLY A 99 2.58 0.50 -8.15
N SER A 100 1.39 0.01 -8.46
CA SER A 100 0.59 0.45 -9.59
C SER A 100 -0.78 0.91 -9.13
N ILE A 101 -1.35 1.84 -9.90
CA ILE A 101 -2.67 2.43 -9.71
C ILE A 101 -3.44 2.23 -11.02
N LEU A 102 -4.65 1.67 -10.92
CA LEU A 102 -5.59 1.37 -12.01
C LEU A 102 -6.69 2.44 -12.14
#